data_AF-A8PLL9-F1
#
_entry.id   AF-A8PLL9-F1
#
_cell.length_a   1.000
_cell.length_b   1.000
_cell.length_c   1.000
_cell.angle_alpha   90.00
_cell.angle_beta   90.00
_cell.angle_gamma   90.00
#
_symmetry.space_group_name_H-M   'P 1'
#
loop_
_entity.id
_entity.type
_entity.pdbx_description
1 polymer ?
#
loop_
_entity_poly.entity_id
_entity_poly.type
_entity_poly.pdbx_seq_one_letter_code
_entity_poly.pdbx_strand_id
1 'polypeptide(L)'
;MEVNPFERFIKLCGTVEKAANQLGTSHQNVSLMRNGRNIKYTFAQKIANYLWEKEKYRVNPLDLISPKERNEIKSLFFSSPSSIRSMNVQTNQVKCHSLELPKITFISSSLNQLKAIIIDENNKIIANEKTFLLYKKQNKKTVPAWKIDLSDLKDGKYEVLHLRSIFDVFELIAIGISLGKFIGNRQGHRSDLFKNKKQCNNELRLKWNEVTGRTDQFIANRLGFSRTQYLQLKKIFLYGTDELINQVRNKEIKISDAVNRIKSSESYEVFRIF
;
A
#
# COMPACT_ATOMS: atom_id res chain seq x y z
N MET A 1 -14.84 -16.07 -31.20
CA MET A 1 -15.50 -16.46 -29.95
C MET A 1 -14.42 -16.56 -28.88
N GLU A 2 -14.49 -15.76 -27.82
CA GLU A 2 -13.53 -15.87 -26.72
C GLU A 2 -13.69 -17.24 -26.06
N VAL A 3 -12.62 -18.02 -26.03
CA VAL A 3 -12.63 -19.34 -25.40
C VAL A 3 -12.71 -19.12 -23.90
N ASN A 4 -13.78 -19.62 -23.27
CA ASN A 4 -13.97 -19.60 -21.83
C ASN A 4 -12.67 -20.10 -21.14
N PRO A 5 -12.06 -19.33 -20.23
CA PRO A 5 -10.79 -19.71 -19.61
C PRO A 5 -10.86 -21.06 -18.87
N PHE A 6 -12.05 -21.48 -18.40
CA PHE A 6 -12.26 -22.79 -17.81
C PHE A 6 -12.18 -23.93 -18.84
N GLU A 7 -12.76 -23.76 -20.03
CA GLU A 7 -12.62 -24.71 -21.13
C GLU A 7 -11.17 -24.80 -21.61
N ARG A 8 -10.47 -23.67 -21.63
CA ARG A 8 -9.04 -23.63 -21.95
C ARG A 8 -8.21 -24.44 -20.96
N PHE A 9 -8.53 -24.33 -19.67
CA PHE A 9 -7.91 -25.14 -18.61
C PHE A 9 -8.16 -26.64 -18.81
N ILE A 10 -9.41 -27.05 -19.06
CA ILE A 10 -9.72 -28.47 -19.31
C ILE A 10 -8.97 -28.99 -20.54
N LYS A 11 -8.91 -28.19 -21.61
CA LYS A 11 -8.20 -28.55 -22.84
C LYS A 11 -6.70 -28.76 -22.59
N LEU A 12 -6.08 -27.93 -21.75
CA LEU A 12 -4.68 -28.08 -21.37
C LEU A 12 -4.41 -29.27 -20.43
N CYS A 13 -5.37 -29.64 -19.60
CA CYS A 13 -5.30 -30.87 -18.81
C CYS A 13 -5.54 -32.13 -19.67
N GLY A 14 -6.16 -31.98 -20.84
CA GLY A 14 -6.46 -33.04 -21.79
C GLY A 14 -7.73 -33.83 -21.48
N THR A 15 -8.05 -34.08 -20.21
CA THR A 15 -9.30 -34.71 -19.79
C THR A 15 -9.87 -34.05 -18.54
N VAL A 16 -11.19 -34.20 -18.33
CA VAL A 16 -11.89 -33.72 -17.12
C VAL A 16 -11.34 -34.40 -15.87
N GLU A 17 -10.93 -35.65 -15.97
CA GLU A 17 -10.35 -36.41 -14.86
C GLU A 17 -8.97 -35.87 -14.45
N LYS A 18 -8.12 -35.53 -15.43
CA LYS A 18 -6.83 -34.87 -15.16
C LYS A 18 -7.02 -33.47 -14.57
N ALA A 19 -8.01 -32.72 -15.05
CA ALA A 19 -8.38 -31.43 -14.49
C ALA A 19 -8.86 -31.55 -13.04
N ALA A 20 -9.63 -32.59 -12.71
CA ALA A 20 -10.11 -32.87 -11.36
C ALA A 20 -8.95 -33.17 -10.40
N ASN A 21 -7.99 -33.99 -10.85
CA ASN A 21 -6.76 -34.28 -10.10
C ASN A 21 -5.94 -33.00 -9.83
N GLN A 22 -5.78 -32.14 -10.85
CA GLN A 22 -5.06 -30.87 -10.70
C GLN A 22 -5.72 -29.92 -9.70
N LEU A 23 -7.05 -29.94 -9.61
CA LEU A 23 -7.82 -29.12 -8.67
C LEU A 23 -7.94 -29.75 -7.29
N GLY A 24 -7.66 -31.05 -7.14
CA GLY A 24 -7.88 -31.82 -5.92
C GLY A 24 -9.37 -31.98 -5.61
N THR A 25 -10.18 -32.27 -6.63
CA THR A 25 -11.65 -32.45 -6.51
C THR A 25 -12.11 -33.64 -7.34
N SER A 26 -13.39 -33.99 -7.26
CA SER A 26 -13.97 -35.11 -8.03
C SER A 26 -14.24 -34.74 -9.48
N HIS A 27 -14.23 -35.73 -10.37
CA HIS A 27 -14.65 -35.59 -11.78
C HIS A 27 -16.03 -34.94 -11.89
N GLN A 28 -16.99 -35.41 -11.08
CA GLN A 28 -18.35 -34.87 -11.03
C GLN A 28 -18.35 -33.36 -10.73
N ASN A 29 -17.54 -32.90 -9.78
CA ASN A 29 -17.45 -31.48 -9.45
C ASN A 29 -16.91 -30.64 -10.63
N VAL A 30 -15.92 -31.12 -11.37
CA VAL A 30 -15.39 -30.42 -12.56
C VAL A 30 -16.42 -30.40 -13.69
N SER A 31 -17.13 -31.52 -13.93
CA SER A 31 -18.24 -31.55 -14.91
C SER A 31 -19.36 -30.57 -14.56
N LEU A 32 -19.67 -30.44 -13.26
CA LEU A 32 -20.65 -29.48 -12.79
C LEU A 32 -20.21 -28.02 -12.99
N MET A 33 -18.94 -27.71 -12.73
CA MET A 33 -18.34 -26.39 -12.99
C MET A 33 -18.36 -26.05 -14.48
N ARG A 34 -18.08 -27.05 -15.34
CA ARG A 34 -18.13 -26.92 -16.80
C ARG A 34 -19.52 -26.51 -17.31
N ASN A 35 -20.56 -27.05 -16.69
CA ASN A 35 -21.96 -26.78 -17.05
C ASN A 35 -22.52 -25.47 -16.43
N GLY A 36 -21.64 -24.55 -16.01
CA GLY A 36 -22.05 -23.23 -15.51
C GLY A 36 -22.44 -23.19 -14.03
N ARG A 37 -22.13 -24.22 -13.23
CA ARG A 37 -22.25 -24.10 -11.77
C ARG A 37 -21.07 -23.32 -11.20
N ASN A 38 -21.33 -22.58 -10.11
CA ASN A 38 -20.37 -21.68 -9.47
C ASN A 38 -19.04 -22.39 -9.13
N ILE A 39 -17.96 -21.92 -9.76
CA ILE A 39 -16.60 -22.33 -9.42
C ILE A 39 -16.23 -21.62 -8.12
N LYS A 40 -15.79 -22.39 -7.11
CA LYS A 40 -15.29 -21.79 -5.87
C LYS A 40 -14.00 -21.02 -6.11
N TYR A 41 -13.79 -19.91 -5.40
CA TYR A 41 -12.60 -19.07 -5.59
C TYR A 41 -11.26 -19.78 -5.41
N THR A 42 -11.18 -20.74 -4.49
CA THR A 42 -9.98 -21.57 -4.31
C THR A 42 -9.64 -22.37 -5.57
N PHE A 43 -10.64 -22.85 -6.31
CA PHE A 43 -10.43 -23.51 -7.60
C PHE A 43 -10.11 -22.50 -8.70
N ALA A 44 -10.78 -21.34 -8.72
CA ALA A 44 -10.46 -20.27 -9.68
C ALA A 44 -9.00 -19.81 -9.59
N GLN A 45 -8.45 -19.71 -8.38
CA GLN A 45 -7.03 -19.40 -8.16
C GLN A 45 -6.10 -20.47 -8.73
N LYS A 46 -6.39 -21.75 -8.45
CA LYS A 46 -5.60 -22.87 -8.99
C LYS A 46 -5.61 -22.87 -10.52
N ILE A 47 -6.76 -22.58 -11.13
CA ILE A 47 -6.92 -22.53 -12.59
C ILE A 47 -6.12 -21.37 -13.19
N ALA A 48 -6.23 -20.16 -12.61
CA ALA A 48 -5.47 -19.01 -13.08
C ALA A 48 -3.95 -19.23 -13.00
N ASN A 49 -3.48 -19.82 -11.90
CA ASN A 49 -2.07 -20.18 -11.73
C ASN A 49 -1.61 -21.20 -12.77
N TYR A 50 -2.41 -22.24 -13.01
CA TYR A 50 -2.10 -23.28 -14.00
C TYR A 50 -2.01 -22.71 -15.43
N LEU A 51 -2.94 -21.82 -15.81
CA LEU A 51 -2.95 -21.17 -17.12
C LEU A 51 -1.75 -20.23 -17.31
N TRP A 52 -1.35 -19.52 -16.25
CA TRP A 52 -0.15 -18.70 -16.26
C TRP A 52 1.14 -19.53 -16.37
N GLU A 53 1.21 -20.66 -15.67
CA GLU A 53 2.37 -21.54 -15.71
C GLU A 53 2.56 -22.20 -17.08
N LYS A 54 1.47 -22.69 -17.69
CA LYS A 54 1.53 -23.47 -18.93
C LYS A 54 1.56 -22.63 -20.20
N GLU A 55 0.78 -21.55 -20.28
CA GLU A 55 0.65 -20.77 -21.51
C GLU A 55 0.90 -19.27 -21.32
N LYS A 56 1.33 -18.83 -20.12
CA LYS A 56 1.43 -17.40 -19.76
C LYS A 56 0.12 -16.65 -20.01
N TYR A 57 -1.01 -17.36 -19.97
CA TYR A 57 -2.32 -16.79 -20.20
C TYR A 57 -2.85 -16.17 -18.91
N ARG A 58 -3.02 -14.84 -18.90
CA ARG A 58 -3.43 -14.09 -17.72
C ARG A 58 -4.95 -14.10 -17.57
N VAL A 59 -5.41 -14.66 -16.47
CA VAL A 59 -6.84 -14.70 -16.10
C VAL A 59 -6.98 -14.13 -14.70
N ASN A 60 -7.96 -13.24 -14.50
CA ASN A 60 -8.33 -12.83 -13.16
C ASN A 60 -9.22 -13.93 -12.54
N PRO A 61 -8.84 -14.54 -11.39
CA PRO A 61 -9.66 -15.56 -10.75
C PRO A 61 -11.09 -15.11 -10.46
N LEU A 62 -11.31 -13.80 -10.27
CA LEU A 62 -12.65 -13.24 -10.05
C LEU A 62 -13.58 -13.38 -11.27
N ASP A 63 -13.02 -13.54 -12.47
CA ASP A 63 -13.77 -13.72 -13.72
C ASP A 63 -14.28 -15.15 -13.89
N LEU A 64 -13.77 -16.10 -13.10
CA LEU A 64 -14.17 -17.50 -13.13
C LEU A 64 -15.25 -17.84 -12.10
N ILE A 65 -15.48 -16.97 -11.12
CA ILE A 65 -16.45 -17.21 -10.04
C ILE A 65 -17.75 -16.45 -10.29
N SER A 66 -18.81 -16.89 -9.61
CA SER A 66 -20.14 -16.27 -9.73
C SER A 66 -20.17 -14.82 -9.20
N PRO A 67 -21.09 -13.96 -9.68
CA PRO A 67 -21.27 -12.62 -9.12
C PRO A 67 -21.56 -12.63 -7.61
N LYS A 68 -22.31 -13.62 -7.12
CA LYS A 68 -22.60 -13.79 -5.69
C LYS A 68 -21.33 -14.07 -4.89
N GLU A 69 -20.54 -15.05 -5.32
CA GLU A 69 -19.29 -15.41 -4.64
C GLU A 69 -18.22 -14.30 -4.77
N ARG A 70 -18.19 -13.60 -5.91
CA ARG A 70 -17.37 -12.39 -6.12
C ARG A 70 -17.74 -11.30 -5.12
N ASN A 71 -19.02 -11.09 -4.84
CA ASN A 71 -19.50 -10.11 -3.87
C ASN A 71 -19.23 -10.56 -2.43
N GLU A 72 -19.39 -11.85 -2.11
CA GLU A 72 -19.03 -12.42 -0.82
C GLU A 72 -17.52 -12.27 -0.55
N ILE A 73 -16.68 -12.56 -1.54
CA ILE A 73 -15.22 -12.41 -1.42
C ILE A 73 -14.80 -10.95 -1.33
N LYS A 74 -15.40 -10.06 -2.14
CA LYS A 74 -15.23 -8.62 -1.94
C LYS A 74 -15.60 -8.25 -0.51
N SER A 75 -16.75 -8.70 -0.01
CA SER A 75 -17.18 -8.41 1.37
C SER A 75 -16.23 -8.98 2.43
N LEU A 76 -15.62 -10.14 2.20
CA LEU A 76 -14.61 -10.75 3.10
C LEU A 76 -13.28 -10.00 3.08
N PHE A 77 -12.87 -9.46 1.93
CA PHE A 77 -11.71 -8.54 1.83
C PHE A 77 -12.02 -7.15 2.42
N PHE A 78 -13.29 -6.77 2.51
CA PHE A 78 -13.75 -5.51 3.12
C PHE A 78 -14.21 -5.65 4.58
N SER A 79 -14.36 -6.87 5.11
CA SER A 79 -14.76 -7.14 6.50
C SER A 79 -13.55 -7.39 7.39
N SER A 80 -12.53 -6.54 7.27
CA SER A 80 -11.59 -6.32 8.37
C SER A 80 -11.93 -4.95 8.96
N PRO A 81 -12.07 -4.78 10.29
CA PRO A 81 -12.46 -3.49 10.91
C PRO A 81 -11.54 -2.31 10.56
N SER A 82 -10.37 -2.61 9.99
CA SER A 82 -9.27 -1.73 9.59
C SER A 82 -9.10 -1.67 8.05
N SER A 83 -10.19 -1.65 7.28
CA SER A 83 -10.10 -1.41 5.84
C SER A 83 -9.69 0.05 5.57
N ILE A 84 -8.62 0.28 4.81
CA ILE A 84 -8.26 1.61 4.30
C ILE A 84 -9.46 2.14 3.51
N ARG A 85 -9.99 3.30 3.90
CA ARG A 85 -11.25 3.80 3.32
C ARG A 85 -10.95 4.71 2.14
N SER A 86 -11.49 4.35 0.97
CA SER A 86 -11.61 5.28 -0.16
C SER A 86 -12.84 6.15 0.06
N MET A 87 -12.67 7.48 0.01
CA MET A 87 -13.78 8.41 0.21
C MET A 87 -13.54 9.73 -0.52
N ASN A 88 -14.61 10.51 -0.70
CA ASN A 88 -14.50 11.90 -1.11
C ASN A 88 -14.52 12.79 0.14
N VAL A 89 -13.49 13.63 0.30
CA VAL A 89 -13.34 14.52 1.46
C VAL A 89 -13.60 15.95 1.01
N GLN A 90 -14.28 16.75 1.83
CA GLN A 90 -14.47 18.16 1.53
C GLN A 90 -13.11 18.88 1.52
N THR A 91 -12.83 19.67 0.50
CA THR A 91 -11.53 20.32 0.32
C THR A 91 -11.17 21.29 1.45
N ASN A 92 -12.16 21.88 2.12
CA ASN A 92 -11.99 22.73 3.30
C ASN A 92 -11.63 21.97 4.59
N GLN A 93 -11.88 20.66 4.65
CA GLN A 93 -11.58 19.82 5.82
C GLN A 93 -10.16 19.24 5.78
N VAL A 94 -9.47 19.32 4.64
CA VAL A 94 -8.11 18.79 4.46
C VAL A 94 -7.09 19.79 5.01
N LYS A 95 -6.23 19.34 5.91
CA LYS A 95 -5.13 20.12 6.48
C LYS A 95 -3.87 19.92 5.65
N CYS A 96 -3.41 20.98 5.01
CA CYS A 96 -2.26 21.00 4.11
C CYS A 96 -1.23 22.01 4.63
N HIS A 97 0.03 21.62 4.80
CA HIS A 97 1.05 22.53 5.33
C HIS A 97 1.80 23.31 4.24
N SER A 98 1.79 22.86 2.96
CA SER A 98 2.38 23.67 1.89
C SER A 98 1.45 24.81 1.49
N LEU A 99 1.93 26.04 1.70
CA LEU A 99 1.28 27.29 1.30
C LEU A 99 1.61 27.68 -0.15
N GLU A 100 2.61 27.07 -0.76
CA GLU A 100 3.03 27.42 -2.11
C GLU A 100 2.31 26.55 -3.13
N LEU A 101 1.38 27.17 -3.87
CA LEU A 101 0.96 26.67 -5.18
C LEU A 101 2.23 26.59 -6.03
N PRO A 102 2.66 25.39 -6.49
CA PRO A 102 3.73 25.35 -7.46
C PRO A 102 3.27 26.20 -8.66
N LYS A 103 4.21 26.84 -9.34
CA LYS A 103 3.99 27.33 -10.70
C LYS A 103 3.77 26.10 -11.59
N ILE A 104 2.62 25.43 -11.43
CA ILE A 104 2.23 24.28 -12.24
C ILE A 104 1.86 24.88 -13.59
N THR A 105 2.83 24.88 -14.49
CA THR A 105 2.60 24.97 -15.93
C THR A 105 1.57 23.90 -16.27
N PHE A 106 0.45 24.35 -16.84
CA PHE A 106 -0.73 23.55 -17.14
C PHE A 106 -0.37 22.13 -17.60
N ILE A 107 -0.79 21.13 -16.82
CA ILE A 107 -1.01 19.79 -17.36
C ILE A 107 -2.52 19.63 -17.46
N SER A 108 -2.99 19.56 -18.69
CA SER A 108 -4.38 19.31 -19.12
C SER A 108 -4.88 17.90 -18.76
N SER A 109 -4.30 17.25 -17.75
CA SER A 109 -4.77 15.96 -17.28
C SER A 109 -6.12 16.17 -16.58
N SER A 110 -7.13 15.44 -17.05
CA SER A 110 -8.42 15.42 -16.39
C SER A 110 -8.23 15.02 -14.93
N LEU A 111 -8.89 15.71 -13.99
CA LEU A 111 -8.75 15.44 -12.54
C LEU A 111 -9.01 13.98 -12.17
N ASN A 112 -9.76 13.26 -13.01
CA ASN A 112 -10.13 11.85 -12.87
C ASN A 112 -8.95 10.89 -13.13
N GLN A 113 -7.88 11.37 -13.77
CA GLN A 113 -6.65 10.59 -14.00
C GLN A 113 -5.62 10.77 -12.87
N LEU A 114 -5.84 11.74 -11.98
CA LEU A 114 -4.93 11.98 -10.85
C LEU A 114 -5.15 10.94 -9.76
N LYS A 115 -4.06 10.50 -9.13
CA LYS A 115 -4.15 9.65 -7.94
C LYS A 115 -4.87 10.39 -6.81
N ALA A 116 -5.71 9.66 -6.09
CA ALA A 116 -6.35 10.14 -4.86
C ALA A 116 -5.31 10.59 -3.83
N ILE A 117 -5.68 11.58 -3.00
CA ILE A 117 -4.81 12.06 -1.93
C ILE A 117 -4.76 11.04 -0.79
N ILE A 118 -3.72 11.08 0.03
CA ILE A 118 -3.64 10.23 1.23
C ILE A 118 -3.73 11.15 2.44
N ILE A 119 -4.64 10.85 3.37
CA ILE A 119 -4.85 11.63 4.59
C ILE A 119 -4.84 10.74 5.83
N ASP A 120 -4.46 11.33 6.97
CA ASP A 120 -4.53 10.66 8.27
C ASP A 120 -5.95 10.75 8.91
N GLU A 121 -6.09 10.20 10.12
CA GLU A 121 -7.31 10.25 10.91
C GLU A 121 -7.82 11.69 11.16
N ASN A 122 -6.93 12.67 11.19
CA ASN A 122 -7.17 14.09 11.43
C ASN A 122 -7.35 14.91 10.14
N ASN A 123 -7.51 14.25 8.99
CA ASN A 123 -7.58 14.82 7.64
C ASN A 123 -6.35 15.64 7.25
N LYS A 124 -5.19 15.37 7.85
CA LYS A 124 -3.92 15.96 7.45
C LYS A 124 -3.36 15.20 6.27
N ILE A 125 -2.86 15.93 5.28
CA ILE A 125 -2.29 15.32 4.08
C ILE A 125 -0.98 14.59 4.39
N ILE A 126 -0.89 13.36 3.90
CA ILE A 126 0.28 12.48 3.97
C ILE A 126 1.01 12.47 2.61
N ALA A 127 0.27 12.33 1.51
CA ALA A 127 0.83 12.22 0.17
C ALA A 127 -0.09 12.81 -0.92
N ASN A 128 0.47 12.95 -2.13
CA ASN A 128 -0.19 13.48 -3.33
C ASN A 128 -0.70 14.92 -3.16
N GLU A 129 0.07 15.76 -2.47
CA GLU A 129 -0.24 17.18 -2.24
C GLU A 129 -0.46 17.97 -3.53
N LYS A 130 0.30 17.67 -4.61
CA LYS A 130 0.09 18.26 -5.94
C LYS A 130 -1.34 18.03 -6.45
N THR A 131 -1.93 16.85 -6.24
CA THR A 131 -3.33 16.57 -6.58
C THR A 131 -4.28 17.45 -5.78
N PHE A 132 -4.08 17.55 -4.46
CA PHE A 132 -4.91 18.41 -3.60
C PHE A 132 -4.91 19.88 -4.07
N LEU A 133 -3.72 20.42 -4.36
CA LEU A 133 -3.56 21.79 -4.82
C LEU A 133 -4.26 22.05 -6.17
N LEU A 134 -4.24 21.08 -7.09
CA LEU A 134 -4.97 21.17 -8.36
C LEU A 134 -6.49 21.18 -8.15
N TYR A 135 -7.01 20.31 -7.29
CA TYR A 135 -8.45 20.30 -6.94
C TYR A 135 -8.88 21.63 -6.30
N LYS A 136 -8.04 22.19 -5.41
CA LYS A 136 -8.26 23.49 -4.78
C LYS A 136 -8.25 24.63 -5.81
N LYS A 137 -7.28 24.65 -6.74
CA LYS A 137 -7.17 25.64 -7.82
C LYS A 137 -8.39 25.62 -8.75
N GLN A 138 -8.96 24.44 -8.99
CA GLN A 138 -10.17 24.27 -9.81
C GLN A 138 -11.48 24.43 -9.01
N ASN A 139 -11.42 24.96 -7.78
CA ASN A 139 -12.57 25.20 -6.89
C ASN A 139 -13.48 23.98 -6.71
N LYS A 140 -12.90 22.76 -6.69
CA LYS A 140 -13.67 21.55 -6.42
C LYS A 140 -14.04 21.49 -4.94
N LYS A 141 -15.31 21.18 -4.65
CA LYS A 141 -15.82 21.03 -3.27
C LYS A 141 -15.25 19.80 -2.57
N THR A 142 -14.99 18.73 -3.33
CA THR A 142 -14.50 17.47 -2.81
C THR A 142 -13.28 16.96 -3.57
N VAL A 143 -12.42 16.22 -2.89
CA VAL A 143 -11.24 15.55 -3.45
C VAL A 143 -11.28 14.06 -3.08
N PRO A 144 -10.99 13.14 -4.02
CA PRO A 144 -10.89 11.72 -3.72
C PRO A 144 -9.67 11.47 -2.83
N ALA A 145 -9.87 10.70 -1.76
CA ALA A 145 -8.86 10.44 -0.74
C ALA A 145 -8.88 9.00 -0.25
N TRP A 146 -7.71 8.50 0.10
CA TRP A 146 -7.51 7.34 0.95
C TRP A 146 -7.27 7.81 2.38
N LYS A 147 -8.13 7.38 3.30
CA LYS A 147 -7.97 7.65 4.72
C LYS A 147 -7.29 6.47 5.41
N ILE A 148 -6.16 6.74 6.05
CA ILE A 148 -5.40 5.79 6.86
C ILE A 148 -5.35 6.28 8.30
N ASP A 149 -5.60 5.38 9.25
CA ASP A 149 -5.48 5.68 10.67
C ASP A 149 -4.08 5.26 11.14
N LEU A 150 -3.29 6.22 11.60
CA LEU A 150 -1.92 5.98 12.03
C LEU A 150 -1.85 5.15 13.32
N SER A 151 -2.89 5.21 14.16
CA SER A 151 -3.03 4.34 15.35
C SER A 151 -3.28 2.90 14.93
N ASP A 152 -4.20 2.68 13.99
CA ASP A 152 -4.46 1.33 13.47
C ASP A 152 -3.24 0.74 12.75
N LEU A 153 -2.46 1.58 12.06
CA LEU A 153 -1.20 1.16 11.44
C LEU A 153 -0.13 0.83 12.48
N LYS A 154 -0.02 1.63 13.54
CA LYS A 154 0.86 1.33 14.68
C LYS A 154 0.49 -0.04 15.29
N ASP A 155 -0.80 -0.27 15.53
CA ASP A 155 -1.30 -1.49 16.16
C ASP A 155 -1.25 -2.70 15.22
N GLY A 156 -0.92 -2.51 13.94
CA GLY A 156 -0.75 -3.58 12.96
C GLY A 156 -2.06 -4.13 12.43
N LYS A 157 -3.13 -3.33 12.46
CA LYS A 157 -4.44 -3.74 11.98
C LYS A 157 -4.53 -3.78 10.46
N TYR A 158 -3.59 -3.16 9.74
CA TYR A 158 -3.51 -3.25 8.29
C TYR A 158 -2.64 -4.43 7.85
N GLU A 159 -3.15 -5.24 6.94
CA GLU A 159 -2.36 -6.26 6.26
C GLU A 159 -1.37 -5.61 5.28
N VAL A 160 -0.11 -6.01 5.37
CA VAL A 160 0.97 -5.50 4.51
C VAL A 160 0.69 -5.72 3.03
N LEU A 161 0.17 -6.89 2.64
CA LEU A 161 -0.15 -7.18 1.24
C LEU A 161 -1.25 -6.26 0.70
N HIS A 162 -2.25 -5.97 1.53
CA HIS A 162 -3.31 -5.03 1.19
C HIS A 162 -2.77 -3.61 1.00
N LEU A 163 -1.94 -3.12 1.93
CA LEU A 163 -1.26 -1.81 1.80
C LEU A 163 -0.49 -1.68 0.48
N ARG A 164 0.27 -2.71 0.12
CA ARG A 164 1.10 -2.73 -1.11
C ARG A 164 0.28 -2.90 -2.39
N SER A 165 -0.96 -3.37 -2.30
CA SER A 165 -1.86 -3.45 -3.45
C SER A 165 -2.49 -2.10 -3.81
N ILE A 166 -2.60 -1.18 -2.84
CA ILE A 166 -3.23 0.14 -2.99
C ILE A 166 -2.19 1.21 -3.28
N PHE A 167 -1.10 1.24 -2.51
CA PHE A 167 -0.14 2.33 -2.51
C PHE A 167 1.15 1.98 -3.23
N ASP A 168 1.70 2.96 -3.95
CA ASP A 168 3.04 2.85 -4.49
C ASP A 168 4.12 2.94 -3.40
N VAL A 169 5.36 2.62 -3.78
CA VAL A 169 6.48 2.56 -2.85
C VAL A 169 6.69 3.88 -2.12
N PHE A 170 6.61 5.03 -2.79
CA PHE A 170 6.84 6.34 -2.18
C PHE A 170 5.64 6.85 -1.39
N GLU A 171 4.42 6.46 -1.77
CA GLU A 171 3.22 6.65 -0.95
C GLU A 171 3.35 5.90 0.39
N LEU A 172 3.82 4.65 0.38
CA LEU A 172 4.10 3.89 1.59
C LEU A 172 5.20 4.54 2.45
N ILE A 173 6.24 5.11 1.84
CA ILE A 173 7.27 5.86 2.57
C ILE A 173 6.69 7.12 3.22
N ALA A 174 5.84 7.87 2.52
CA ALA A 174 5.17 9.04 3.07
C ALA A 174 4.28 8.68 4.28
N ILE A 175 3.54 7.56 4.19
CA ILE A 175 2.81 6.98 5.31
C ILE A 175 3.76 6.64 6.46
N GLY A 176 4.88 5.98 6.18
CA GLY A 176 5.88 5.63 7.20
C GLY A 176 6.50 6.84 7.90
N ILE A 177 6.79 7.92 7.17
CA ILE A 177 7.26 9.18 7.75
C ILE A 177 6.18 9.78 8.66
N SER A 178 4.92 9.74 8.24
CA SER A 178 3.79 10.24 9.03
C SER A 178 3.57 9.41 10.30
N LEU A 179 3.66 8.09 10.21
CA LEU A 179 3.64 7.18 11.35
C LEU A 179 4.80 7.47 12.32
N GLY A 180 6.00 7.74 11.80
CA GLY A 180 7.14 8.13 12.62
C GLY A 180 6.90 9.44 13.39
N LYS A 181 6.29 10.44 12.73
CA LYS A 181 5.88 11.69 13.39
C LYS A 181 4.78 11.46 14.43
N PHE A 182 3.81 10.59 14.15
CA PHE A 182 2.72 10.23 15.06
C PHE A 182 3.21 9.52 16.33
N ILE A 183 4.13 8.56 16.19
CA ILE A 183 4.77 7.89 17.33
C ILE A 183 5.64 8.88 18.12
N GLY A 184 6.23 9.86 17.42
CA GLY A 184 7.13 10.86 17.96
C GLY A 184 8.57 10.37 18.10
N ASN A 185 9.51 11.30 18.30
CA ASN A 185 10.94 11.04 18.56
C ASN A 185 11.19 10.47 19.98
N ARG A 186 10.30 9.61 20.50
CA ARG A 186 10.51 8.91 21.78
C ARG A 186 11.50 7.76 21.56
N GLN A 187 12.74 8.12 21.27
CA GLN A 187 13.87 7.19 21.35
C GLN A 187 14.23 6.97 22.81
N GLY A 188 14.31 5.70 23.21
CA GLY A 188 14.95 5.26 24.45
C GLY A 188 14.01 5.09 25.64
N HIS A 189 14.27 4.04 26.41
CA HIS A 189 13.88 4.00 27.82
C HIS A 189 14.41 5.27 28.47
N ARG A 190 13.54 6.06 29.12
CA ARG A 190 13.95 7.17 29.99
C ARG A 190 14.77 6.66 31.16
N SER A 191 16.07 6.43 30.96
CA SER A 191 17.04 6.00 31.99
C SER A 191 17.12 6.99 33.17
N ASP A 192 16.74 8.24 32.94
CA ASP A 192 16.58 9.32 33.92
C ASP A 192 15.44 9.06 34.93
N LEU A 193 14.32 8.45 34.51
CA LEU A 193 13.25 8.03 35.42
C LEU A 193 13.67 6.84 36.31
N PHE A 194 14.77 6.15 36.01
CA PHE A 194 15.27 5.02 36.79
C PHE A 194 16.26 5.41 37.89
N LYS A 195 16.70 6.68 37.97
CA LYS A 195 17.57 7.13 39.07
C LYS A 195 16.83 7.15 40.43
N ASN A 196 15.50 7.25 40.42
CA ASN A 196 14.67 7.15 41.64
C ASN A 196 14.05 5.75 41.79
N LYS A 197 14.92 4.73 41.81
CA LYS A 197 14.56 3.30 41.86
C LYS A 197 14.14 2.81 43.26
N LYS A 198 13.30 3.58 43.97
CA LYS A 198 12.67 3.10 45.21
C LYS A 198 11.14 3.19 45.25
N GLN A 199 10.48 3.90 44.32
CA GLN A 199 9.05 4.17 44.51
C GLN A 199 8.27 4.55 43.23
N CYS A 200 8.57 3.93 42.08
CA CYS A 200 7.68 4.07 40.92
C CYS A 200 7.12 2.70 40.56
N ASN A 201 5.88 2.47 40.97
CA ASN A 201 5.07 1.30 40.65
C ASN A 201 5.21 0.94 39.16
N ASN A 202 5.44 -0.35 38.90
CA ASN A 202 5.48 -0.94 37.56
C ASN A 202 4.20 -0.70 36.73
N GLU A 203 3.14 -0.14 37.31
CA GLU A 203 1.86 0.16 36.67
C GLU A 203 1.93 1.30 35.63
N LEU A 204 2.77 2.32 35.82
CA LEU A 204 2.96 3.37 34.82
C LEU A 204 3.69 2.86 33.56
N ARG A 205 4.52 1.82 33.73
CA ARG A 205 5.21 1.10 32.65
C ARG A 205 4.26 0.32 31.74
N LEU A 206 3.17 -0.19 32.30
CA LEU A 206 2.16 -0.98 31.57
C LEU A 206 1.15 -0.10 30.83
N LYS A 207 0.98 1.17 31.24
CA LYS A 207 0.00 2.08 30.63
C LYS A 207 0.49 2.77 29.35
N TRP A 208 1.80 2.77 29.09
CA TRP A 208 2.36 3.50 27.95
C TRP A 208 2.83 2.49 26.90
N ASN A 209 2.09 2.43 25.79
CA ASN A 209 2.44 1.67 24.59
C ASN A 209 3.67 2.31 23.91
N GLU A 210 4.81 2.31 24.60
CA GLU A 210 6.12 2.62 24.04
C GLU A 210 6.44 1.56 22.98
N VAL A 211 6.87 2.00 21.79
CA VAL A 211 7.36 1.08 20.78
C VAL A 211 8.66 0.48 21.30
N THR A 212 8.63 -0.80 21.69
CA THR A 212 9.83 -1.51 22.12
C THR A 212 10.74 -1.73 20.91
N GLY A 213 11.90 -1.07 20.86
CA GLY A 213 12.91 -1.24 19.82
C GLY A 213 13.13 0.00 18.95
N ARG A 214 13.82 -0.16 17.82
CA ARG A 214 14.10 0.96 16.89
C ARG A 214 12.87 1.30 16.06
N THR A 215 12.47 2.57 16.08
CA THR A 215 11.29 3.08 15.36
C THR A 215 11.37 2.83 13.85
N ASP A 216 12.56 2.91 13.25
CA ASP A 216 12.76 2.67 11.81
C ASP A 216 12.49 1.21 11.41
N GLN A 217 12.95 0.25 12.22
CA GLN A 217 12.66 -1.18 12.03
C GLN A 217 11.17 -1.46 12.21
N PHE A 218 10.56 -0.87 13.25
CA PHE A 218 9.14 -1.02 13.51
C PHE A 218 8.29 -0.54 12.33
N ILE A 219 8.56 0.67 11.83
CA ILE A 219 7.86 1.25 10.68
C ILE A 219 8.11 0.39 9.43
N ALA A 220 9.35 -0.04 9.18
CA ALA A 220 9.68 -0.89 8.04
C ALA A 220 8.86 -2.19 8.05
N ASN A 221 8.76 -2.85 9.20
CA ASN A 221 7.96 -4.06 9.36
C ASN A 221 6.47 -3.81 9.09
N ARG A 222 5.91 -2.70 9.60
CA ARG A 222 4.49 -2.33 9.35
C ARG A 222 4.17 -2.08 7.89
N LEU A 223 5.16 -1.68 7.09
CA LEU A 223 5.00 -1.40 5.66
C LEU A 223 5.48 -2.54 4.76
N GLY A 224 6.04 -3.62 5.31
CA GLY A 224 6.54 -4.76 4.54
C GLY A 224 7.90 -4.55 3.88
N PHE A 225 8.75 -3.69 4.45
CA PHE A 225 10.11 -3.45 3.98
C PHE A 225 11.13 -4.05 4.95
N SER A 226 12.32 -4.36 4.43
CA SER A 226 13.49 -4.45 5.31
C SER A 226 13.86 -3.06 5.81
N ARG A 227 14.46 -2.95 7.00
CA ARG A 227 14.91 -1.67 7.54
C ARG A 227 15.85 -0.92 6.59
N THR A 228 16.80 -1.64 5.99
CA THR A 228 17.74 -1.06 5.03
C THR A 228 17.00 -0.46 3.83
N GLN A 229 16.04 -1.20 3.28
CA GLN A 229 15.24 -0.73 2.15
C GLN A 229 14.40 0.49 2.53
N TYR A 230 13.75 0.48 3.70
CA TYR A 230 12.98 1.61 4.20
C TYR A 230 13.86 2.86 4.36
N LEU A 231 15.04 2.75 4.95
CA LEU A 231 15.95 3.88 5.15
C LEU A 231 16.46 4.45 3.81
N GLN A 232 16.81 3.59 2.86
CA GLN A 232 17.25 4.02 1.53
C GLN A 232 16.14 4.75 0.77
N LEU A 233 14.93 4.17 0.73
CA LEU A 233 13.78 4.79 0.09
C LEU A 233 13.35 6.08 0.77
N LYS A 234 13.40 6.13 2.11
CA LYS A 234 13.18 7.36 2.88
C LYS A 234 14.20 8.43 2.51
N LYS A 235 15.49 8.08 2.36
CA LYS A 235 16.52 9.03 1.91
C LYS A 235 16.19 9.56 0.50
N ILE A 236 15.83 8.69 -0.43
CA ILE A 236 15.43 9.09 -1.78
C ILE A 236 14.20 10.01 -1.76
N PHE A 237 13.21 9.69 -0.96
CA PHE A 237 11.99 10.49 -0.86
C PHE A 237 12.23 11.89 -0.30
N LEU A 238 13.16 12.03 0.66
CA LEU A 238 13.44 13.31 1.32
C LEU A 238 14.43 14.20 0.58
N TYR A 239 15.41 13.60 -0.11
CA TYR A 239 16.55 14.33 -0.68
C TYR A 239 16.74 14.10 -2.19
N GLY A 240 15.96 13.20 -2.81
CA GLY A 240 16.01 12.96 -4.24
C GLY A 240 15.23 14.01 -5.03
N THR A 241 15.67 14.30 -6.24
CA THR A 241 14.90 15.11 -7.20
C THR A 241 13.65 14.36 -7.67
N ASP A 242 12.63 15.08 -8.14
CA ASP A 242 11.40 14.48 -8.72
C ASP A 242 11.74 13.48 -9.85
N GLU A 243 12.75 13.78 -10.67
CA GLU A 243 13.28 12.86 -11.69
C GLU A 243 13.84 11.57 -11.08
N LEU A 244 14.70 11.67 -10.06
CA LEU A 244 15.30 10.50 -9.42
C LEU A 244 14.23 9.63 -8.76
N ILE A 245 13.25 10.24 -8.10
CA ILE A 245 12.10 9.54 -7.50
C ILE A 245 11.32 8.79 -8.58
N ASN A 246 11.05 9.41 -9.73
CA ASN A 246 10.33 8.77 -10.83
C ASN A 246 11.15 7.62 -11.46
N GLN A 247 12.46 7.77 -11.65
CA GLN A 247 13.33 6.69 -12.14
C GLN A 247 13.30 5.47 -11.21
N VAL A 248 13.35 5.67 -9.89
CA VAL A 248 13.22 4.58 -8.91
C VAL A 248 11.82 3.98 -8.93
N ARG A 249 10.77 4.81 -9.01
CA ARG A 249 9.37 4.37 -9.05
C ARG A 249 9.09 3.49 -10.27
N ASN A 250 9.65 3.87 -11.42
CA ASN A 250 9.55 3.13 -12.69
C ASN A 250 10.50 1.93 -12.78
N LYS A 251 11.34 1.72 -11.76
CA LYS A 251 12.38 0.66 -11.70
C LYS A 251 13.45 0.79 -12.80
N GLU A 252 13.66 2.00 -13.31
CA GLU A 252 14.72 2.31 -14.28
C GLU A 252 16.11 2.28 -13.61
N ILE A 253 16.16 2.62 -12.32
CA ILE A 253 17.39 2.54 -11.51
C ILE A 253 17.15 1.77 -10.21
N LYS A 254 18.20 1.11 -9.71
CA LYS A 254 18.16 0.43 -8.42
C LYS A 254 18.16 1.45 -7.28
N ILE A 255 17.51 1.07 -6.18
CA ILE A 255 17.44 1.88 -4.95
C ILE A 255 18.85 2.24 -4.43
N SER A 256 19.78 1.28 -4.44
CA SER A 256 21.18 1.50 -4.03
C SER A 256 21.87 2.58 -4.84
N ASP A 257 21.66 2.57 -6.15
CA ASP A 257 22.33 3.45 -7.10
C ASP A 257 21.76 4.87 -6.97
N ALA A 258 20.45 4.98 -6.79
CA ALA A 258 19.78 6.24 -6.50
C ALA A 258 20.30 6.88 -5.20
N VAL A 259 20.48 6.08 -4.13
CA VAL A 259 21.06 6.58 -2.87
C VAL A 259 22.48 7.08 -3.06
N ASN A 260 23.30 6.40 -3.87
CA ASN A 260 24.66 6.85 -4.15
C ASN A 260 24.69 8.17 -4.91
N ARG A 261 23.75 8.40 -5.85
CA ARG A 261 23.60 9.69 -6.55
C ARG A 261 23.29 10.84 -5.60
N ILE A 262 22.52 10.59 -4.54
CA ILE A 262 22.22 11.60 -3.50
C ILE A 262 23.46 11.88 -2.63
N LYS A 263 24.27 10.87 -2.31
CA LYS A 263 25.52 11.06 -1.56
C LYS A 263 26.52 11.88 -2.36
N SER A 264 26.61 11.67 -3.68
CA SER A 264 27.48 12.47 -4.53
C SER A 264 27.06 13.93 -4.63
N SER A 265 25.75 14.24 -4.54
CA SER A 265 25.28 15.63 -4.49
C SER A 265 25.50 16.30 -3.13
N GLU A 266 25.41 15.56 -2.01
CA GLU A 266 25.79 16.06 -0.67
C GLU A 266 27.28 16.45 -0.60
N SER A 267 28.15 15.81 -1.40
CA SER A 267 29.56 16.19 -1.54
C SER A 267 29.78 17.53 -2.25
N TYR A 268 28.79 18.02 -3.01
CA TYR A 268 28.85 19.29 -3.74
C TYR A 268 28.03 20.41 -3.08
N GLU A 269 27.15 20.10 -2.11
CA GLU A 269 26.33 21.08 -1.38
C GLU A 269 26.82 21.34 0.07
N VAL A 270 28.13 21.58 0.24
CA VAL A 270 28.66 22.27 1.45
C VAL A 270 28.37 23.79 1.41
N PHE A 271 27.74 24.31 0.35
CA PHE A 271 27.27 25.69 0.29
C PHE A 271 25.80 25.77 -0.08
N ARG A 272 24.92 25.65 0.90
CA ARG A 272 23.69 26.45 1.00
C ARG A 272 23.08 26.29 2.39
N ILE A 273 23.56 27.17 3.27
CA ILE A 273 22.84 27.64 4.46
C ILE A 273 21.51 28.25 3.96
N PHE A 274 20.39 27.82 4.53
CA PHE A 274 19.34 28.61 5.20
C PHE A 274 18.19 27.69 5.65
#